data_AF-A0A5C3NQN2-F1
#
_entry.id   AF-A0A5C3NQN2-F1
#
_cell.length_a   1.000
_cell.length_b   1.000
_cell.length_c   1.000
_cell.angle_alpha   90.00
_cell.angle_beta   90.00
_cell.angle_gamma   90.00
#
_symmetry.space_group_name_H-M   'P 1'
#
loop_
_entity.id
_entity.type
_entity.pdbx_description
1 polymer ?
#
loop_
_entity_poly.entity_id
_entity_poly.type
_entity_poly.pdbx_seq_one_letter_code
_entity_poly.pdbx_strand_id
1 'polypeptide(L)'
;MALPPSLPTLCASRTKNLTRPDNVFCSEELLDRVSLCSVDMVYQGPKSDHFPIVTHIEVPLALAKPDVRRNFRAVNWEEFRRTLGEELEEAHLADHIDTPQAFDDTLDKLLVAINVAVEKHVPCTSITPYTKPWFTSELSEARRKMHALAREAKRHRRHYHLEDQPISQPRVH
;
A
#
# COMPACT_ATOMS: atom_id res chain seq x y z
N MET A 1 -14.59 -20.48 21.68
CA MET A 1 -13.71 -19.33 22.03
C MET A 1 -12.28 -19.78 21.86
N ALA A 2 -11.44 -18.97 21.19
CA ALA A 2 -10.06 -19.36 20.87
C ALA A 2 -9.06 -18.98 21.97
N LEU A 3 -9.23 -17.80 22.60
CA LEU A 3 -8.34 -17.38 23.68
C LEU A 3 -8.59 -18.22 24.94
N PRO A 4 -7.56 -18.90 25.49
CA PRO A 4 -7.69 -19.69 26.71
C PRO A 4 -8.23 -18.88 27.89
N PRO A 5 -8.96 -19.52 28.81
CA PRO A 5 -9.36 -18.87 30.05
C PRO A 5 -8.13 -18.47 30.87
N SER A 6 -8.32 -17.55 31.82
CA SER A 6 -7.31 -17.09 32.81
C SER A 6 -6.15 -16.24 32.29
N LEU A 7 -6.01 -16.02 30.98
CA LEU A 7 -5.01 -15.09 30.45
C LEU A 7 -5.50 -13.63 30.59
N PRO A 8 -4.76 -12.76 31.29
CA PRO A 8 -5.11 -11.35 31.39
C PRO A 8 -4.80 -10.64 30.08
N THR A 9 -5.70 -9.78 29.62
CA THR A 9 -5.53 -8.98 28.40
C THR A 9 -5.37 -7.50 28.72
N LEU A 10 -5.52 -7.10 29.98
CA LEU A 10 -5.37 -5.74 30.45
C LEU A 10 -4.69 -5.70 31.83
N CYS A 11 -3.85 -4.70 32.04
CA CYS A 11 -3.30 -4.32 33.33
C CYS A 11 -3.74 -2.89 33.67
N ALA A 12 -4.69 -2.75 34.59
CA ALA A 12 -5.30 -1.47 34.92
C ALA A 12 -4.26 -0.43 35.34
N SER A 13 -4.22 0.70 34.64
CA SER A 13 -3.16 1.72 34.79
C SER A 13 -2.91 2.15 36.24
N ARG A 14 -3.98 2.29 37.05
CA ARG A 14 -3.94 2.81 38.42
C ARG A 14 -3.73 1.73 39.49
N THR A 15 -4.47 0.62 39.43
CA THR A 15 -4.43 -0.43 40.47
C THR A 15 -3.44 -1.54 40.15
N LYS A 16 -2.95 -1.62 38.91
CA LYS A 16 -2.14 -2.73 38.39
C LYS A 16 -2.82 -4.10 38.46
N ASN A 17 -4.14 -4.10 38.63
CA ASN A 17 -4.93 -5.32 38.57
C ASN A 17 -4.93 -5.86 37.14
N LEU A 18 -4.71 -7.18 37.03
CA LEU A 18 -4.81 -7.90 35.79
C LEU A 18 -6.24 -8.34 35.56
N THR A 19 -6.81 -7.99 34.41
CA THR A 19 -8.18 -8.34 34.03
C THR A 19 -8.22 -8.86 32.59
N ARG A 20 -9.34 -9.48 32.21
CA ARG A 20 -9.56 -10.04 30.87
C ARG A 20 -10.87 -9.50 30.27
N PRO A 21 -10.92 -8.22 29.89
CA PRO A 21 -12.05 -7.69 29.15
C PRO A 21 -12.09 -8.22 27.70
N ASP A 22 -10.96 -8.61 27.12
CA ASP A 22 -10.85 -8.95 25.70
C ASP A 22 -11.00 -10.46 25.47
N ASN A 23 -11.73 -10.82 24.40
CA ASN A 23 -12.02 -12.20 24.02
C ASN A 23 -11.80 -12.40 22.52
N VAL A 24 -11.44 -13.64 22.14
CA VAL A 24 -11.37 -14.07 20.74
C VAL A 24 -12.46 -15.09 20.49
N PHE A 25 -13.50 -14.66 19.78
CA PHE A 25 -14.57 -15.52 19.31
C PHE A 25 -14.19 -16.10 17.95
N CYS A 26 -14.57 -17.36 17.74
CA CYS A 26 -14.20 -18.13 16.57
C CYS A 26 -15.34 -19.12 16.31
N SER A 27 -15.68 -19.35 15.04
CA SER A 27 -16.61 -20.41 14.68
C SER A 27 -15.98 -21.78 14.93
N GLU A 28 -16.80 -22.81 15.01
CA GLU A 28 -16.32 -24.17 15.26
C GLU A 28 -15.36 -24.63 14.15
N GLU A 29 -15.67 -24.32 12.90
CA GLU A 29 -14.86 -24.72 11.72
C GLU A 29 -13.51 -24.02 11.66
N LEU A 30 -13.40 -22.82 12.22
CA LEU A 30 -12.17 -22.04 12.23
C LEU A 30 -11.30 -22.40 13.45
N LEU A 31 -11.91 -22.92 14.53
CA LEU A 31 -11.20 -23.27 15.75
C LEU A 31 -10.14 -24.35 15.51
N ASP A 32 -10.45 -25.35 14.67
CA ASP A 32 -9.52 -26.41 14.27
C ASP A 32 -8.29 -25.88 13.50
N ARG A 33 -8.40 -24.67 12.94
CA ARG A 33 -7.30 -24.00 12.23
C ARG A 33 -6.54 -23.02 13.12
N VAL A 34 -6.98 -22.77 14.35
CA VAL A 34 -6.23 -21.92 15.28
C VAL A 34 -5.12 -22.76 15.92
N SER A 35 -3.88 -22.57 15.49
CA SER A 35 -2.72 -23.27 16.07
C SER A 35 -2.19 -22.61 17.34
N LEU A 36 -2.49 -21.33 17.55
CA LEU A 36 -2.16 -20.59 18.77
C LEU A 36 -3.17 -19.47 18.99
N CYS A 37 -3.59 -19.25 20.24
CA CYS A 37 -4.23 -18.02 20.67
C CYS A 37 -3.73 -17.70 22.09
N SER A 38 -2.97 -16.63 22.25
CA SER A 38 -2.32 -16.28 23.52
C SER A 38 -2.17 -14.78 23.68
N VAL A 39 -1.73 -14.33 24.85
CA VAL A 39 -1.41 -12.93 25.12
C VAL A 39 0.10 -12.73 25.11
N ASP A 40 0.57 -11.77 24.31
CA ASP A 40 1.96 -11.34 24.35
C ASP A 40 2.11 -10.18 25.33
N MET A 41 2.41 -10.52 26.58
CA MET A 41 2.61 -9.54 27.65
C MET A 41 3.91 -8.74 27.51
N VAL A 42 4.88 -9.24 26.73
CA VAL A 42 6.17 -8.56 26.51
C VAL A 42 5.97 -7.38 25.56
N TYR A 43 5.06 -7.52 24.60
CA TYR A 43 4.76 -6.50 23.60
C TYR A 43 3.66 -5.51 24.04
N GLN A 44 3.72 -5.01 25.27
CA GLN A 44 2.83 -3.93 25.71
C GLN A 44 3.22 -2.63 24.99
N GLY A 45 2.34 -2.15 24.11
CA GLY A 45 2.57 -0.92 23.35
C GLY A 45 2.78 0.30 24.25
N PRO A 46 3.57 1.32 23.83
CA PRO A 46 3.79 2.51 24.63
C PRO A 46 2.45 3.17 25.01
N LYS A 47 2.23 3.38 26.32
CA LYS A 47 1.00 3.97 26.90
C LYS A 47 -0.27 3.13 26.74
N SER A 48 -0.19 1.87 26.36
CA SER A 48 -1.34 0.97 26.39
C SER A 48 -1.41 0.24 27.72
N ASP A 49 -2.59 0.16 28.32
CA ASP A 49 -2.88 -0.75 29.45
C ASP A 49 -3.36 -2.13 28.99
N HIS A 50 -3.53 -2.34 27.69
CA HIS A 50 -3.86 -3.64 27.12
C HIS A 50 -2.59 -4.40 26.68
N PHE A 51 -2.65 -5.72 26.78
CA PHE A 51 -1.70 -6.64 26.18
C PHE A 51 -2.25 -7.15 24.84
N PRO A 52 -1.44 -7.18 23.78
CA PRO A 52 -1.89 -7.73 22.51
C PRO A 52 -2.20 -9.22 22.62
N ILE A 53 -3.31 -9.62 21.99
CA ILE A 53 -3.65 -11.03 21.77
C ILE A 53 -3.05 -11.45 20.42
N VAL A 54 -2.24 -12.51 20.44
CA VAL A 54 -1.63 -13.11 19.25
C VAL A 54 -2.40 -14.38 18.91
N THR A 55 -2.94 -14.44 17.70
CA THR A 55 -3.65 -15.61 17.18
C THR A 55 -2.99 -16.07 15.89
N HIS A 56 -2.56 -17.33 15.84
CA HIS A 56 -2.07 -17.96 14.61
C HIS A 56 -3.18 -18.82 14.03
N ILE A 57 -3.48 -18.61 12.75
CA ILE A 57 -4.50 -19.34 12.01
C ILE A 57 -3.82 -19.99 10.82
N GLU A 58 -3.92 -21.31 10.72
CA GLU A 58 -3.43 -22.11 9.62
C GLU A 58 -4.46 -22.09 8.50
N VAL A 59 -4.27 -21.17 7.56
CA VAL A 59 -5.09 -21.11 6.34
C VAL A 59 -4.23 -21.53 5.16
N PRO A 60 -4.54 -22.63 4.47
CA PRO A 60 -3.90 -22.95 3.20
C PRO A 60 -4.37 -21.93 2.15
N LEU A 61 -3.68 -20.79 2.10
CA LEU A 61 -3.90 -19.79 1.08
C LEU A 61 -3.08 -20.18 -0.13
N ALA A 62 -3.75 -20.44 -1.26
CA ALA A 62 -3.06 -20.37 -2.54
C ALA A 62 -2.49 -18.94 -2.65
N LEU A 63 -1.20 -18.82 -2.95
CA LEU A 63 -0.60 -17.52 -3.24
C LEU A 63 -1.41 -16.88 -4.37
N ALA A 64 -2.15 -15.82 -4.04
CA ALA A 64 -2.80 -15.02 -5.06
C ALA A 64 -1.70 -14.52 -6.00
N LYS A 65 -1.88 -14.77 -7.30
CA LYS A 65 -1.00 -14.14 -8.29
C LYS A 65 -1.06 -12.63 -8.05
N PRO A 66 0.07 -11.92 -7.94
CA PRO A 66 0.06 -10.49 -7.74
C PRO A 66 -0.80 -9.86 -8.83
N ASP A 67 -1.85 -9.17 -8.41
CA ASP A 67 -2.78 -8.51 -9.31
C ASP A 67 -2.03 -7.37 -10.02
N VAL A 68 -1.78 -7.57 -11.31
CA VAL A 68 -1.06 -6.61 -12.13
C VAL A 68 -2.04 -5.50 -12.50
N ARG A 69 -1.90 -4.34 -11.85
CA ARG A 69 -2.80 -3.21 -12.11
C ARG A 69 -2.28 -2.35 -13.25
N ARG A 70 -3.10 -2.20 -14.28
CA ARG A 70 -2.90 -1.24 -15.38
C ARG A 70 -2.90 0.20 -14.84
N ASN A 71 -1.90 0.98 -15.20
CA ASN A 71 -1.76 2.37 -14.77
C ASN A 71 -2.12 3.34 -15.89
N PHE A 72 -3.42 3.60 -16.02
CA PHE A 72 -3.95 4.52 -17.02
C PHE A 72 -3.47 5.98 -16.84
N ARG A 73 -2.92 6.35 -15.68
CA ARG A 73 -2.38 7.69 -15.45
C ARG A 73 -1.03 7.92 -16.11
N ALA A 74 -0.29 6.85 -16.39
CA ALA A 74 1.06 6.90 -16.96
C ALA A 74 1.09 6.60 -18.47
N VAL A 75 -0.08 6.58 -19.11
CA VAL A 75 -0.22 6.25 -20.54
C VAL A 75 0.26 7.41 -21.41
N ASN A 76 1.03 7.09 -22.45
CA ASN A 76 1.23 8.00 -23.56
C ASN A 76 -0.03 7.98 -24.44
N TRP A 77 -0.94 8.93 -24.20
CA TRP A 77 -2.23 8.97 -24.87
C TRP A 77 -2.14 9.22 -26.37
N GLU A 78 -1.05 9.81 -26.87
CA GLU A 78 -0.86 10.03 -28.30
C GLU A 78 -0.60 8.71 -29.02
N GLU A 79 0.36 7.92 -28.54
CA GLU A 79 0.66 6.59 -29.09
C GLU A 79 -0.49 5.61 -28.89
N PHE A 80 -1.16 5.67 -27.74
CA PHE A 80 -2.35 4.87 -27.47
C PHE A 80 -3.45 5.14 -28.51
N ARG A 81 -3.79 6.41 -28.76
CA ARG A 81 -4.81 6.78 -29.74
C ARG A 81 -4.42 6.39 -31.17
N ARG A 82 -3.14 6.52 -31.52
CA ARG A 82 -2.65 6.10 -32.84
C ARG A 82 -2.87 4.61 -33.05
N THR A 83 -2.43 3.76 -32.12
CA THR A 83 -2.65 2.31 -32.22
C THR A 83 -4.14 1.97 -32.18
N LEU A 84 -4.92 2.57 -31.29
CA LEU A 84 -6.36 2.29 -31.26
C LEU A 84 -7.04 2.67 -32.59
N GLY A 85 -6.66 3.80 -33.21
CA GLY A 85 -7.16 4.19 -34.52
C GLY A 85 -6.85 3.15 -35.61
N GLU A 86 -5.58 2.71 -35.69
CA GLU A 86 -5.13 1.66 -36.62
C GLU A 86 -5.93 0.37 -36.43
N GLU A 87 -6.09 -0.11 -35.19
CA GLU A 87 -6.82 -1.34 -34.88
C GLU A 87 -8.33 -1.22 -35.19
N LEU A 88 -8.92 -0.03 -34.99
CA LEU A 88 -10.34 0.20 -35.30
C LEU A 88 -10.59 0.26 -36.82
N GLU A 89 -9.66 0.83 -37.59
CA GLU A 89 -9.72 0.84 -39.06
C GLU A 89 -9.62 -0.60 -39.62
N GLU A 90 -8.73 -1.42 -39.05
CA GLU A 90 -8.55 -2.83 -39.44
C GLU A 90 -9.70 -3.74 -38.96
N ALA A 91 -10.33 -3.44 -37.83
CA ALA A 91 -11.40 -4.25 -37.26
C ALA A 91 -12.66 -4.31 -38.14
N HIS A 92 -12.82 -3.38 -39.08
CA HIS A 92 -13.99 -3.27 -39.97
C HIS A 92 -15.31 -3.44 -39.19
N LEU A 93 -15.53 -2.52 -38.25
CA LEU A 93 -16.75 -2.48 -37.43
C LEU A 93 -17.97 -2.27 -38.32
N ALA A 94 -19.11 -2.84 -37.93
CA ALA A 94 -20.33 -2.70 -38.70
C ALA A 94 -20.87 -1.26 -38.61
N ASP A 95 -21.15 -0.65 -39.77
CA ASP A 95 -21.79 0.67 -39.85
C ASP A 95 -23.27 0.63 -39.40
N HIS A 96 -23.91 -0.54 -39.53
CA HIS A 96 -25.29 -0.76 -39.14
C HIS A 96 -25.48 -2.10 -38.44
N ILE A 97 -26.28 -2.11 -37.37
CA ILE A 97 -26.49 -3.25 -36.50
C ILE A 97 -28.00 -3.56 -36.46
N ASP A 98 -28.40 -4.54 -37.25
CA ASP A 98 -29.81 -4.95 -37.39
C ASP A 98 -30.18 -6.20 -36.58
N THR A 99 -29.18 -6.89 -36.05
CA THR A 99 -29.37 -8.15 -35.34
C THR A 99 -28.56 -8.19 -34.06
N PRO A 100 -29.03 -8.92 -33.02
CA PRO A 100 -28.23 -9.17 -31.83
C PRO A 100 -26.88 -9.83 -32.14
N GLN A 101 -26.82 -10.73 -33.12
CA GLN A 101 -25.55 -11.36 -33.50
C GLN A 101 -24.56 -10.35 -34.09
N ALA A 102 -25.03 -9.46 -34.98
CA ALA A 102 -24.18 -8.41 -35.53
C ALA A 102 -23.71 -7.42 -34.44
N PHE A 103 -24.52 -7.21 -33.40
CA PHE A 103 -24.12 -6.42 -32.24
C PHE A 103 -22.97 -7.08 -31.48
N ASP A 104 -23.13 -8.35 -31.10
CA ASP A 104 -22.13 -9.10 -30.35
C ASP A 104 -20.81 -9.22 -31.14
N ASP A 105 -20.87 -9.53 -32.43
CA ASP A 105 -19.68 -9.62 -33.29
C ASP A 105 -18.95 -8.27 -33.40
N THR A 106 -19.69 -7.15 -33.47
CA THR A 106 -19.11 -5.81 -33.53
C THR A 106 -18.52 -5.40 -32.18
N LEU A 107 -19.18 -5.76 -31.08
CA LEU A 107 -18.70 -5.53 -29.74
C LEU A 107 -17.40 -6.30 -29.48
N ASP A 108 -17.32 -7.56 -29.89
CA ASP A 108 -16.11 -8.37 -29.73
C ASP A 108 -14.93 -7.75 -30.49
N LYS A 109 -15.14 -7.33 -31.75
CA LYS A 109 -14.12 -6.64 -32.54
C LYS A 109 -13.65 -5.34 -31.89
N LEU A 110 -14.59 -4.54 -31.38
CA LEU A 110 -14.27 -3.30 -30.67
C LEU A 110 -13.44 -3.58 -29.40
N LEU A 111 -13.84 -4.57 -28.62
CA LEU A 111 -13.12 -4.96 -27.41
C LEU A 111 -11.73 -5.48 -27.72
N VAL A 112 -11.55 -6.24 -28.80
CA VAL A 112 -10.23 -6.69 -29.26
C VAL A 112 -9.34 -5.49 -29.59
N ALA A 113 -9.81 -4.54 -30.41
CA ALA A 113 -9.04 -3.34 -30.77
C ALA A 113 -8.63 -2.51 -29.54
N ILE A 114 -9.55 -2.30 -28.59
CA ILE A 114 -9.27 -1.62 -27.33
C ILE A 114 -8.22 -2.37 -26.52
N ASN A 115 -8.35 -3.69 -26.38
CA ASN A 115 -7.43 -4.49 -25.60
C ASN A 115 -6.03 -4.52 -26.22
N VAL A 116 -5.89 -4.55 -27.55
CA VAL A 116 -4.58 -4.44 -28.21
C VAL A 116 -3.88 -3.13 -27.83
N ALA A 117 -4.60 -2.01 -27.87
CA ALA A 117 -4.04 -0.71 -27.47
C ALA A 117 -3.70 -0.68 -25.96
N VAL A 118 -4.54 -1.25 -25.11
CA VAL A 118 -4.31 -1.35 -23.65
C VAL A 118 -3.08 -2.19 -23.34
N GLU A 119 -2.96 -3.36 -23.94
CA GLU A 119 -1.83 -4.27 -23.73
C GLU A 119 -0.50 -3.64 -24.13
N LYS A 120 -0.49 -2.93 -25.27
CA LYS A 120 0.71 -2.31 -25.84
C LYS A 120 1.16 -1.06 -25.08
N HIS A 121 0.23 -0.22 -24.63
CA HIS A 121 0.55 1.15 -24.20
C HIS A 121 0.21 1.47 -22.75
N VAL A 122 -0.58 0.64 -22.07
CA VAL A 122 -0.92 0.89 -20.66
C VAL A 122 0.05 0.15 -19.76
N PRO A 123 0.99 0.85 -19.11
CA PRO A 123 1.99 0.21 -18.29
C PRO A 123 1.35 -0.46 -17.08
N CYS A 124 1.94 -1.58 -16.68
CA CYS A 124 1.55 -2.31 -15.48
C CYS A 124 2.31 -1.78 -14.27
N THR A 125 1.59 -1.45 -13.19
CA THR A 125 2.21 -1.14 -11.90
C THR A 125 2.29 -2.41 -11.07
N SER A 126 3.51 -2.78 -10.68
CA SER A 126 3.71 -3.78 -9.64
C SER A 126 3.37 -3.17 -8.28
N ILE A 127 2.34 -3.71 -7.61
CA ILE A 127 2.09 -3.42 -6.20
C ILE A 127 3.11 -4.22 -5.39
N THR A 128 4.12 -3.54 -4.89
CA THR A 128 5.08 -4.10 -3.93
C THR A 128 4.61 -3.81 -2.50
N PRO A 129 5.10 -4.53 -1.47
CA PRO A 129 4.82 -4.20 -0.07
C PRO A 129 5.18 -2.75 0.33
N TYR A 130 6.02 -2.08 -0.45
CA TYR A 130 6.43 -0.69 -0.25
C TYR A 130 5.60 0.32 -1.05
N THR A 131 4.77 -0.15 -1.99
CA THR A 131 3.85 0.66 -2.77
C THR A 131 2.72 1.12 -1.85
N LYS A 132 2.71 2.41 -1.48
CA LYS A 132 1.65 3.01 -0.67
C LYS A 132 0.55 3.53 -1.60
N PRO A 133 -0.66 2.93 -1.61
CA PRO A 133 -1.72 3.32 -2.56
C PRO A 133 -2.17 4.79 -2.45
N TRP A 134 -2.04 5.37 -1.26
CA TRP A 134 -2.35 6.77 -0.98
C TRP A 134 -1.19 7.74 -1.27
N PHE A 135 -0.05 7.25 -1.77
CA PHE A 135 1.13 8.08 -2.03
C PHE A 135 1.18 8.50 -3.50
N THR A 136 0.70 9.71 -3.78
CA THR A 136 0.56 10.25 -5.13
C THR A 136 1.83 10.97 -5.62
N SER A 137 1.83 11.37 -6.90
CA SER A 137 2.87 12.22 -7.48
C SER A 137 2.97 13.57 -6.77
N GLU A 138 1.84 14.17 -6.39
CA GLU A 138 1.83 15.44 -5.64
C GLU A 138 2.53 15.28 -4.28
N LEU A 139 2.30 14.16 -3.59
CA LEU A 139 2.98 13.85 -2.33
C LEU A 139 4.48 13.60 -2.53
N SER A 140 4.88 13.01 -3.67
CA SER A 140 6.29 12.86 -4.05
C SER A 140 6.98 14.21 -4.24
N GLU A 141 6.29 15.15 -4.90
CA GLU A 141 6.78 16.52 -5.08
C GLU A 141 6.85 17.30 -3.77
N ALA A 142 5.79 17.26 -2.96
CA ALA A 142 5.75 17.91 -1.66
C ALA A 142 6.88 17.41 -0.75
N ARG A 143 7.10 16.09 -0.71
CA ARG A 143 8.21 15.47 0.02
C ARG A 143 9.58 15.94 -0.49
N ARG A 144 9.76 16.05 -1.81
CA ARG A 144 11.00 16.54 -2.43
C ARG A 144 11.29 17.99 -2.01
N LYS A 145 10.28 18.86 -2.06
CA LYS A 145 10.37 20.26 -1.63
C LYS A 145 10.72 20.37 -0.15
N MET A 146 10.04 19.62 0.71
CA MET A 146 10.34 19.56 2.15
C MET A 146 11.80 19.13 2.40
N HIS A 147 12.29 18.08 1.74
CA HIS A 147 13.69 17.65 1.90
C HIS A 147 14.69 18.69 1.39
N ALA A 148 14.38 19.43 0.33
CA ALA A 148 15.24 20.50 -0.15
C ALA A 148 15.38 21.62 0.89
N LEU A 149 14.26 22.11 1.43
CA LEU A 149 14.24 23.13 2.49
C LEU A 149 14.93 22.65 3.77
N ALA A 150 14.73 21.38 4.17
CA ALA A 150 15.41 20.81 5.34
C ALA A 150 16.94 20.78 5.18
N ARG A 151 17.43 20.45 3.97
CA ARG A 151 18.88 20.51 3.65
C ARG A 151 19.41 21.93 3.73
N GLU A 152 18.66 22.90 3.23
CA GLU A 152 19.02 24.32 3.29
C GLU A 152 19.08 24.84 4.73
N ALA A 153 18.05 24.56 5.55
CA ALA A 153 18.05 24.91 6.96
C ALA A 153 19.20 24.24 7.74
N LYS A 154 19.61 23.03 7.35
CA LYS A 154 20.78 22.35 7.93
C LYS A 154 22.09 23.04 7.54
N ARG A 155 22.23 23.53 6.30
CA ARG A 155 23.39 24.30 5.85
C ARG A 155 23.51 25.63 6.60
N HIS A 156 22.41 26.38 6.73
CA HIS A 156 22.41 27.62 7.51
C HIS A 156 22.80 27.38 8.97
N ARG A 157 22.22 26.37 9.63
CA ARG A 157 22.59 26.02 11.01
C ARG A 157 24.07 25.64 11.15
N ARG A 158 24.66 24.98 10.15
CA ARG A 158 26.10 24.69 10.13
C ARG A 158 26.96 25.95 9.92
N HIS A 159 26.50 26.91 9.14
CA HIS A 159 27.20 28.17 8.90
C HIS A 159 27.31 29.00 10.19
N TYR A 160 26.20 29.21 10.88
CA TYR A 160 26.19 29.92 12.16
C TYR A 160 27.00 29.20 13.24
N HIS A 161 27.03 27.86 13.24
CA HIS A 161 27.85 27.11 14.20
C HIS A 161 29.37 27.17 13.93
N LEU A 162 29.79 27.56 12.72
CA LEU A 162 31.19 27.77 12.36
C LEU A 162 31.63 29.22 12.58
N GLU A 163 30.72 30.18 12.46
CA GLU A 163 31.00 31.60 12.73
C GLU A 163 31.05 31.93 14.24
N ASP A 164 30.41 31.12 15.09
CA ASP A 164 30.43 31.27 16.55
C ASP A 164 31.60 30.54 17.26
N GLN A 165 32.58 29.99 16.53
CA GLN A 165 33.79 29.45 17.16
C GLN A 165 34.76 30.58 17.53
N PRO A 166 35.10 30.78 18.82
CA PRO A 166 36.01 31.85 19.22
C PRO A 166 37.41 31.58 18.66
N ILE A 167 37.98 32.57 17.97
CA ILE A 167 39.34 32.58 17.47
C ILE A 167 40.28 32.38 18.67
N SER A 168 40.91 31.21 18.77
CA SER A 168 41.91 30.93 19.78
C SER A 168 43.13 31.81 19.56
N GLN A 169 43.40 32.75 20.46
CA GLN A 169 44.61 33.57 20.40
C GLN A 169 45.86 32.71 20.65
N PRO A 170 46.98 32.98 19.96
CA PRO A 170 48.21 32.23 20.14
C PRO A 170 48.86 32.58 21.48
N ARG A 171 49.22 31.55 22.26
CA ARG A 171 50.04 31.72 23.48
C ARG A 171 51.43 32.20 23.07
N VAL A 172 51.77 33.41 23.45
CA VAL A 172 53.15 33.91 23.46
C VAL A 172 53.81 33.42 24.76
N HIS A 173 55.04 32.95 24.62
CA HIS A 173 55.87 32.21 25.58
C HIS A 173 56.02 32.84 26.97
#